data_AF-A0A927H8W8-F1
#
_entry.id   AF-A0A927H8W8-F1
#
_cell.length_a   1.000
_cell.length_b   1.000
_cell.length_c   1.000
_cell.angle_alpha   90.00
_cell.angle_beta   90.00
_cell.angle_gamma   90.00
#
_symmetry.space_group_name_H-M   'P 1'
#
loop_
_entity.id
_entity.type
_entity.pdbx_description
1 polymer ?
#
loop_
_entity_poly.entity_id
_entity_poly.type
_entity_poly.pdbx_seq_one_letter_code
_entity_poly.pdbx_strand_id
1 'polypeptide(L)'
;MISLKARTSPTPLKHFELDQVQLRDDIHTNAFKKEWSYLTSYEVDRLLAGFRETKGLQLKADKYPGWENTEIRGHTLGHYLTAVSQAYSQTKDQDLLARIEYLVAELAECQQDSGYLSA
;
A
#
# COMPACT_ATOMS: atom_id res chain seq x y z
N MET A 1 2.59 35.31 -47.83
CA MET A 1 3.24 35.13 -46.52
C MET A 1 2.23 34.39 -45.63
N ILE A 2 2.43 33.10 -45.36
CA ILE A 2 1.47 32.31 -44.56
C ILE A 2 1.89 32.44 -43.09
N SER A 3 1.05 33.04 -42.27
CA SER A 3 1.27 33.14 -40.83
C SER A 3 0.54 31.99 -40.14
N LEU A 4 1.30 31.05 -39.58
CA LEU A 4 0.77 29.98 -38.73
C LEU A 4 0.71 30.50 -37.29
N LYS A 5 -0.49 30.58 -36.71
CA LYS A 5 -0.66 30.83 -35.28
C LYS A 5 -0.42 29.52 -34.51
N ALA A 6 0.47 29.56 -33.53
CA ALA A 6 0.69 28.45 -32.61
C ALA A 6 -0.63 28.08 -31.89
N ARG A 7 -0.90 26.78 -31.71
CA ARG A 7 -2.01 26.30 -30.87
C ARG A 7 -1.75 26.73 -29.42
N THR A 8 -2.55 27.66 -28.90
CA THR A 8 -2.40 28.27 -27.57
C THR A 8 -3.12 27.52 -26.45
N SER A 9 -3.25 26.19 -26.54
CA SER A 9 -3.81 25.40 -25.44
C SER A 9 -3.07 24.06 -25.35
N PRO A 10 -2.01 23.95 -24.55
CA PRO A 10 -1.40 22.66 -24.29
C PRO A 10 -2.42 21.80 -23.53
N THR A 11 -2.80 20.66 -24.11
CA THR A 11 -3.52 19.64 -23.36
C THR A 11 -2.62 19.20 -22.20
N PRO A 12 -3.09 19.23 -20.94
CA PRO A 12 -2.27 18.80 -19.81
C PRO A 12 -1.80 17.37 -20.03
N LEU A 13 -0.50 17.13 -19.87
CA LEU A 13 0.05 15.78 -19.89
C LEU A 13 -0.53 15.00 -18.71
N LYS A 14 -0.97 13.76 -18.98
CA LYS A 14 -1.46 12.82 -17.98
C LYS A 14 -0.45 11.68 -17.83
N HIS A 15 -0.26 11.21 -16.60
CA HIS A 15 0.45 9.96 -16.38
C HIS A 15 -0.42 8.78 -16.81
N PHE A 16 0.20 7.63 -17.01
CA PHE A 16 -0.50 6.37 -17.16
C PHE A 16 -0.84 5.82 -15.77
N GLU A 17 -2.02 5.22 -15.65
CA GLU A 17 -2.37 4.44 -14.47
C GLU A 17 -1.48 3.20 -14.34
N LEU A 18 -1.39 2.64 -13.14
CA LEU A 18 -0.51 1.49 -12.88
C LEU A 18 -0.82 0.33 -13.85
N ASP A 19 -2.07 -0.04 -14.02
CA ASP A 19 -2.45 -1.16 -14.90
C ASP A 19 -2.39 -0.87 -16.40
N GLN A 20 -1.97 0.34 -16.80
CA GLN A 20 -1.80 0.72 -18.21
C GLN A 20 -0.37 0.49 -18.73
N VAL A 21 0.60 0.23 -17.83
CA VAL A 21 2.01 0.04 -18.22
C VAL A 21 2.55 -1.25 -17.64
N GLN A 22 2.96 -2.16 -18.51
CA GLN A 22 3.58 -3.42 -18.15
C GLN A 22 5.06 -3.43 -18.54
N LEU A 23 5.94 -3.58 -17.55
CA LEU A 23 7.36 -3.84 -17.77
C LEU A 23 7.56 -5.31 -18.13
N ARG A 24 8.44 -5.58 -19.10
CA ARG A 24 8.63 -6.93 -19.67
C ARG A 24 10.07 -7.39 -19.73
N ASP A 25 11.03 -6.54 -19.41
CA ASP A 25 12.43 -6.95 -19.35
C ASP A 25 12.71 -7.78 -18.09
N ASP A 26 13.77 -8.57 -18.17
CA ASP A 26 14.12 -9.54 -17.13
C ASP A 26 14.45 -8.88 -15.78
N ILE A 27 15.07 -7.69 -15.80
CA ILE A 27 15.54 -7.03 -14.58
C ILE A 27 14.34 -6.52 -13.77
N HIS A 28 13.44 -5.78 -14.39
CA HIS A 28 12.27 -5.24 -13.69
C HIS A 28 11.27 -6.34 -13.33
N THR A 29 11.09 -7.34 -14.18
CA THR A 29 10.24 -8.50 -13.87
C THR A 29 10.77 -9.27 -12.66
N ASN A 30 12.08 -9.49 -12.58
CA ASN A 30 12.71 -10.12 -11.42
C ASN A 30 12.60 -9.25 -10.15
N ALA A 31 12.82 -7.94 -10.27
CA ALA A 31 12.67 -7.02 -9.15
C ALA A 31 11.24 -7.05 -8.58
N PHE A 32 10.22 -7.01 -9.45
CA PHE A 32 8.82 -7.10 -9.05
C PHE A 32 8.49 -8.44 -8.36
N LYS A 33 9.00 -9.56 -8.88
CA LYS A 33 8.80 -10.88 -8.25
C LYS A 33 9.40 -10.96 -6.85
N LYS A 34 10.59 -10.36 -6.64
CA LYS A 34 11.22 -10.30 -5.32
C LYS A 34 10.43 -9.43 -4.35
N GLU A 35 9.98 -8.26 -4.82
CA GLU A 35 9.12 -7.37 -4.02
C GLU A 35 7.82 -8.09 -3.63
N TRP A 36 7.17 -8.76 -4.59
CA TRP A 36 5.98 -9.55 -4.30
C TRP A 36 6.24 -10.58 -3.21
N SER A 37 7.29 -11.41 -3.38
CA SER A 37 7.65 -12.43 -2.39
C SER A 37 7.86 -11.82 -1.00
N TYR A 38 8.48 -10.63 -0.93
CA TYR A 38 8.69 -9.90 0.30
C TYR A 38 7.36 -9.43 0.91
N LEU A 39 6.49 -8.79 0.13
CA LEU A 39 5.16 -8.33 0.59
C LEU A 39 4.28 -9.49 1.10
N THR A 40 4.33 -10.65 0.43
CA THR A 40 3.55 -11.82 0.87
C THR A 40 4.14 -12.53 2.09
N SER A 41 5.39 -12.23 2.46
CA SER A 41 6.04 -12.81 3.65
C SER A 41 5.59 -12.17 4.96
N TYR A 42 4.94 -11.01 4.92
CA TYR A 42 4.41 -10.36 6.12
C TYR A 42 3.21 -11.09 6.71
N GLU A 43 3.22 -11.19 8.03
CA GLU A 43 2.10 -11.56 8.87
C GLU A 43 1.34 -10.28 9.23
N VAL A 44 0.16 -10.10 8.65
CA VAL A 44 -0.60 -8.84 8.71
C VAL A 44 -1.07 -8.47 10.11
N ASP A 45 -1.38 -9.46 10.96
CA ASP A 45 -1.81 -9.21 12.34
C ASP A 45 -0.70 -8.59 13.20
N ARG A 46 0.56 -8.87 12.88
CA ARG A 46 1.71 -8.23 13.56
C ARG A 46 1.87 -6.76 13.19
N LEU A 47 1.51 -6.40 11.96
CA LEU A 47 1.47 -5.00 11.51
C LEU A 47 0.31 -4.23 12.17
N LEU A 48 -0.80 -4.93 12.46
CA LEU A 48 -1.98 -4.36 13.12
C LEU A 48 -1.85 -4.26 14.64
N ALA A 49 -0.91 -4.97 15.25
CA ALA A 49 -0.81 -5.11 16.71
C ALA A 49 -0.75 -3.76 17.45
N GLY A 50 0.00 -2.78 16.94
CA GLY A 50 0.03 -1.43 17.54
C GLY A 50 -1.31 -0.69 17.45
N PHE A 51 -1.98 -0.76 16.30
CA PHE A 51 -3.30 -0.12 16.12
C PHE A 51 -4.35 -0.69 17.07
N ARG A 52 -4.34 -2.02 17.23
CA ARG A 52 -5.23 -2.71 18.19
C ARG A 52 -4.91 -2.29 19.63
N GLU A 53 -3.63 -2.25 20.00
CA GLU A 53 -3.20 -1.79 21.34
C GLU A 53 -3.66 -0.36 21.63
N THR A 54 -3.45 0.58 20.70
CA THR A 54 -3.84 2.00 20.88
C THR A 54 -5.35 2.18 21.01
N LYS A 55 -6.17 1.34 20.35
CA LYS A 55 -7.62 1.31 20.53
C LYS A 55 -8.06 0.61 21.82
N GLY A 56 -7.18 -0.17 22.46
CA GLY A 56 -7.49 -1.01 23.62
C GLY A 56 -8.12 -2.37 23.27
N LEU A 57 -7.93 -2.85 22.04
CA LEU A 57 -8.37 -4.16 21.58
C LEU A 57 -7.34 -5.24 21.89
N GLN A 58 -7.80 -6.49 22.03
CA GLN A 58 -6.90 -7.64 22.15
C GLN A 58 -6.04 -7.78 20.89
N LEU A 59 -4.72 -7.94 21.07
CA LEU A 59 -3.79 -8.23 19.99
C LEU A 59 -4.06 -9.63 19.42
N LYS A 60 -3.96 -9.75 18.09
CA LYS A 60 -4.08 -11.02 17.37
C LYS A 60 -2.73 -11.71 17.15
N ALA A 61 -1.64 -10.94 17.17
CA ALA A 61 -0.26 -11.40 17.12
C ALA A 61 0.66 -10.39 17.82
N ASP A 62 1.90 -10.80 18.11
CA ASP A 62 2.92 -9.90 18.67
C ASP A 62 3.35 -8.84 17.64
N LYS A 63 3.66 -7.63 18.11
CA LYS A 63 4.29 -6.60 17.27
C LYS A 63 5.54 -7.16 16.57
N TYR A 64 5.81 -6.68 15.36
CA TYR A 64 7.13 -6.90 14.77
C TYR A 64 8.20 -6.24 15.67
N PRO A 65 9.42 -6.82 15.76
CA PRO A 65 10.51 -6.19 16.48
C PRO A 65 11.03 -4.95 15.72
N GLY A 66 12.01 -4.26 16.29
CA GLY A 66 12.63 -3.10 15.67
C GLY A 66 11.73 -1.86 15.79
N TRP A 67 11.52 -1.16 14.66
CA TRP A 67 10.84 0.14 14.64
C TRP A 67 9.34 0.07 14.98
N GLU A 68 8.71 -1.09 14.81
CA GLU A 68 7.31 -1.29 15.23
C GLU A 68 7.13 -1.32 16.76
N ASN A 69 8.24 -1.30 17.52
CA ASN A 69 8.28 -1.11 18.98
C ASN A 69 8.84 0.26 19.40
N THR A 70 8.86 1.25 18.51
CA THR A 70 9.32 2.61 18.81
C THR A 70 8.26 3.67 18.47
N GLU A 71 8.62 4.95 18.55
CA GLU A 71 7.72 6.09 18.30
C GLU A 71 7.23 6.20 16.85
N ILE A 72 7.77 5.42 15.91
CA ILE A 72 7.33 5.40 14.51
C ILE A 72 6.48 4.17 14.17
N ARG A 73 6.11 3.35 15.15
CA ARG A 73 5.25 2.17 14.94
C ARG A 73 4.00 2.49 14.11
N GLY A 74 3.55 1.52 13.33
CA GLY A 74 2.43 1.65 12.41
C GLY A 74 2.78 2.26 11.05
N HIS A 75 3.92 2.94 10.92
CA HIS A 75 4.35 3.49 9.63
C HIS A 75 4.53 2.39 8.57
N THR A 76 5.05 1.22 8.97
CA THR A 76 5.23 0.09 8.06
C THR A 76 3.90 -0.39 7.50
N LEU A 77 2.83 -0.46 8.31
CA LEU A 77 1.52 -0.87 7.83
C LEU A 77 0.98 0.10 6.75
N GLY A 78 1.16 1.41 6.95
CA GLY A 78 0.75 2.41 5.95
C GLY A 78 1.48 2.24 4.61
N HIS A 79 2.81 2.04 4.66
CA HIS A 79 3.59 1.75 3.46
C HIS A 79 3.23 0.41 2.83
N TYR A 80 3.03 -0.62 3.65
CA TYR A 80 2.65 -1.96 3.23
C TYR A 80 1.33 -1.94 2.47
N LEU A 81 0.29 -1.31 3.03
CA LEU A 81 -1.03 -1.19 2.41
C LEU A 81 -0.94 -0.51 1.03
N THR A 82 -0.12 0.52 0.92
CA THR A 82 0.16 1.17 -0.38
C THR A 82 0.81 0.20 -1.35
N ALA A 83 1.88 -0.49 -0.93
CA ALA A 83 2.64 -1.40 -1.77
C ALA A 83 1.79 -2.58 -2.28
N VAL A 84 1.01 -3.23 -1.41
CA VAL A 84 0.13 -4.34 -1.83
C VAL A 84 -1.00 -3.87 -2.73
N SER A 85 -1.52 -2.65 -2.52
CA SER A 85 -2.55 -2.07 -3.40
C SER A 85 -2.02 -1.78 -4.79
N GLN A 86 -0.79 -1.25 -4.89
CA GLN A 86 -0.13 -1.03 -6.17
C GLN A 86 0.19 -2.35 -6.88
N ALA A 87 0.69 -3.36 -6.14
CA ALA A 87 0.93 -4.69 -6.67
C ALA A 87 -0.38 -5.35 -7.15
N TYR A 88 -1.47 -5.23 -6.40
CA TYR A 88 -2.80 -5.71 -6.83
C TYR A 88 -3.25 -5.02 -8.11
N SER A 89 -3.08 -3.70 -8.24
CA SER A 89 -3.45 -2.98 -9.46
C SER A 89 -2.78 -3.58 -10.71
N GLN A 90 -1.51 -3.97 -10.61
CA GLN A 90 -0.74 -4.58 -11.71
C GLN A 90 -1.12 -6.04 -12.01
N THR A 91 -1.50 -6.79 -11.00
CA THR A 91 -1.49 -8.27 -11.04
C THR A 91 -2.87 -8.87 -10.97
N LYS A 92 -3.82 -8.12 -10.40
CA LYS A 92 -5.18 -8.52 -10.04
C LYS A 92 -5.22 -9.80 -9.19
N ASP A 93 -4.15 -10.05 -8.43
CA ASP A 93 -4.03 -11.21 -7.55
C ASP A 93 -5.01 -11.15 -6.37
N GLN A 94 -5.77 -12.23 -6.18
CA GLN A 94 -6.85 -12.25 -5.20
C GLN A 94 -6.36 -12.38 -3.76
N ASP A 95 -5.17 -12.95 -3.53
CA ASP A 95 -4.59 -13.02 -2.18
C ASP A 95 -4.15 -11.63 -1.71
N LEU A 96 -3.61 -10.81 -2.63
CA LEU A 96 -3.32 -9.40 -2.34
C LEU A 96 -4.60 -8.62 -2.04
N LEU A 97 -5.67 -8.82 -2.82
CA LEU A 97 -6.97 -8.17 -2.56
C LEU A 97 -7.51 -8.56 -1.18
N ALA A 98 -7.53 -9.85 -0.85
CA ALA A 98 -8.02 -10.33 0.43
C ALA A 98 -7.23 -9.72 1.61
N ARG A 99 -5.90 -9.57 1.46
CA ARG A 99 -5.06 -8.89 2.46
C ARG A 99 -5.40 -7.41 2.60
N ILE A 100 -5.65 -6.69 1.49
CA ILE A 100 -6.04 -5.28 1.50
C ILE A 100 -7.38 -5.11 2.22
N GLU A 101 -8.39 -5.91 1.84
CA GLU A 101 -9.72 -5.87 2.44
C GLU A 101 -9.67 -6.19 3.94
N TYR A 102 -8.90 -7.20 4.33
CA TYR A 102 -8.68 -7.54 5.73
C TYR A 102 -8.05 -6.37 6.50
N LEU A 103 -6.96 -5.79 5.99
CA LEU A 103 -6.30 -4.67 6.65
C LEU A 103 -7.21 -3.46 6.80
N VAL A 104 -8.00 -3.13 5.77
CA VAL A 104 -8.95 -2.00 5.82
C VAL A 104 -10.03 -2.26 6.87
N ALA A 105 -10.58 -3.47 6.94
CA ALA A 105 -11.57 -3.85 7.94
C ALA A 105 -10.99 -3.75 9.37
N GLU A 106 -9.79 -4.28 9.60
CA GLU A 106 -9.13 -4.23 10.91
C GLU A 106 -8.76 -2.81 11.34
N LEU A 107 -8.29 -1.97 10.41
CA LEU A 107 -8.05 -0.55 10.71
C LEU A 107 -9.34 0.18 11.05
N ALA A 108 -10.46 -0.16 10.41
CA ALA A 108 -11.76 0.39 10.75
C ALA A 108 -12.21 -0.01 12.16
N GLU A 109 -11.96 -1.25 12.60
CA GLU A 109 -12.16 -1.65 14.00
C GLU A 109 -11.29 -0.84 14.98
N CYS A 110 -10.06 -0.53 14.57
CA CYS A 110 -9.10 0.24 15.37
C CYS A 110 -9.41 1.74 15.40
N GLN A 111 -10.24 2.25 14.49
CA GLN A 111 -10.52 3.68 14.40
C GLN A 111 -11.39 4.14 15.57
N GLN A 112 -11.07 5.30 16.15
CA GLN A 112 -11.91 5.94 17.16
C GLN A 112 -13.07 6.72 16.52
N ASP A 113 -14.13 6.98 17.29
CA ASP A 113 -15.29 7.77 16.82
C ASP A 113 -14.89 9.18 16.36
N SER A 114 -13.77 9.71 16.88
CA SER A 114 -13.16 10.98 16.46
C SER A 114 -12.48 10.92 15.08
N GLY A 115 -12.38 9.73 14.48
CA GLY A 115 -11.59 9.45 13.29
C GLY A 115 -10.11 9.16 13.58
N TYR A 116 -9.65 9.30 14.83
CA TYR A 116 -8.27 9.03 15.19
C TYR A 116 -7.89 7.56 14.95
N LEU A 117 -6.77 7.35 14.28
CA LEU A 117 -6.22 6.04 13.96
C LEU A 117 -4.69 6.14 13.96
N SER A 118 -4.06 5.43 14.89
CA SER A 118 -2.61 5.31 15.01
C SER A 118 -2.30 3.96 15.63
N ALA A 119 -1.11 3.45 15.34
CA ALA A 119 -0.49 2.40 16.14
C ALA A 119 0.00 2.95 17.48
#